data_AF-A0A0S7D0E1-F1
#
_entry.id   AF-A0A0S7D0E1-F1
#
_cell.length_a   1.000
_cell.length_b   1.000
_cell.length_c   1.000
_cell.angle_alpha   90.00
_cell.angle_beta   90.00
_cell.angle_gamma   90.00
#
_symmetry.space_group_name_H-M   'P 1'
#
loop_
_entity.id
_entity.type
_entity.pdbx_description
1 polymer ?
#
loop_
_entity_poly.entity_id
_entity_poly.type
_entity_poly.pdbx_seq_one_letter_code
_entity_poly.pdbx_strand_id
1 'polypeptide(L)' 'MTVVGVAAGRGAGAIIGSFSPIDHLAATLIVQEAGGVVLNSEGEMDTFPEQGGVLAARPEYAAELYELWSQAHADAGD' A
#
# COMPACT_ATOMS: atom_id res chain seq x y z
N MET A 1 8.81 -9.47 -4.99
CA MET A 1 9.73 -9.21 -3.86
C MET A 1 9.72 -7.71 -3.54
N THR A 2 8.58 -7.15 -3.13
CA THR A 2 8.42 -5.68 -3.02
C THR A 2 7.79 -5.28 -1.68
N VAL A 3 6.77 -5.98 -1.20
CA VAL A 3 6.09 -5.63 0.07
C VAL A 3 6.87 -6.08 1.31
N VAL A 4 7.45 -7.28 1.29
CA VAL A 4 8.29 -7.81 2.39
C VAL A 4 9.51 -6.90 2.67
N GLY A 5 9.97 -6.13 1.67
CA GLY A 5 11.04 -5.16 1.84
C GLY A 5 10.67 -3.98 2.75
N VAL A 6 9.39 -3.58 2.78
CA VAL A 6 8.88 -2.50 3.65
C VAL A 6 8.88 -2.97 5.11
N ALA A 7 8.36 -4.18 5.36
CA ALA A 7 8.36 -4.81 6.68
C ALA A 7 9.78 -5.10 7.21
N ALA A 8 10.73 -5.45 6.31
CA ALA A 8 12.13 -5.68 6.66
C ALA A 8 12.99 -4.41 6.76
N GLY A 9 12.39 -3.22 6.62
CA GLY A 9 13.09 -1.93 6.69
C GLY A 9 14.09 -1.65 5.55
N ARG A 10 13.94 -2.34 4.42
CA ARG A 10 14.73 -2.13 3.19
C ARG A 10 14.04 -1.22 2.16
N GLY A 11 12.87 -0.67 2.47
CA GLY A 11 12.16 0.32 1.63
C GLY A 11 11.14 1.13 2.45
N ALA A 12 10.84 2.36 2.01
CA ALA A 12 9.93 3.28 2.71
C ALA A 12 8.43 2.92 2.50
N GLY A 13 8.11 2.27 1.38
CA GLY A 13 6.76 1.82 1.03
C GLY A 13 6.74 1.01 -0.27
N ALA A 14 5.62 0.37 -0.56
CA ALA A 14 5.36 -0.37 -1.80
C ALA A 14 3.93 -0.08 -2.27
N ILE A 15 3.80 0.35 -3.53
CA ILE A 15 2.51 0.47 -4.22
C ILE A 15 2.32 -0.80 -5.04
N ILE A 16 1.13 -1.35 -4.99
CA ILE A 16 0.80 -2.50 -5.82
C ILE A 16 -0.49 -2.17 -6.57
N GLY A 17 -0.46 -2.31 -7.91
CA GLY A 17 -1.57 -1.91 -8.79
C GLY A 17 -2.60 -3.00 -9.13
N SER A 18 -2.26 -4.29 -9.02
CA SER A 18 -3.21 -5.42 -9.16
C SER A 18 -2.61 -6.76 -8.69
N PHE A 19 -3.43 -7.60 -8.03
CA PHE A 19 -3.02 -8.90 -7.43
C PHE A 19 -4.21 -9.82 -7.18
N SER A 20 -3.90 -11.10 -6.93
CA SER A 20 -4.82 -12.11 -6.40
C SER A 20 -5.22 -11.81 -4.94
N PRO A 21 -6.49 -11.99 -4.53
CA PRO A 21 -6.97 -11.67 -3.17
C PRO A 21 -6.21 -12.36 -2.02
N ILE A 22 -5.73 -13.59 -2.25
CA ILE A 22 -5.06 -14.40 -1.21
C ILE A 22 -3.66 -13.84 -0.90
N ASP A 23 -2.89 -13.51 -1.93
CA ASP A 23 -1.56 -12.94 -1.76
C ASP A 23 -1.62 -11.52 -1.20
N HIS A 24 -2.73 -10.82 -1.45
CA HIS A 24 -2.97 -9.50 -0.91
C HIS A 24 -3.12 -9.51 0.60
N LEU A 25 -3.95 -10.43 1.09
CA LEU A 25 -4.17 -10.60 2.51
C LEU A 25 -2.88 -10.84 3.29
N ALA A 26 -2.05 -11.75 2.78
CA ALA A 26 -0.78 -12.09 3.41
C ALA A 26 0.16 -10.88 3.47
N ALA A 27 0.23 -10.09 2.40
CA ALA A 27 1.07 -8.90 2.33
C ALA A 27 0.58 -7.80 3.29
N THR A 28 -0.73 -7.55 3.33
CA THR A 28 -1.37 -6.56 4.20
C THR A 28 -1.20 -6.91 5.67
N LEU A 29 -1.37 -8.19 6.04
CA LEU A 29 -1.13 -8.69 7.39
C LEU A 29 0.33 -8.51 7.81
N ILE A 30 1.29 -8.89 6.96
CA ILE A 30 2.73 -8.74 7.28
C ILE A 30 3.10 -7.27 7.52
N VAL A 31 2.54 -6.33 6.75
CA VAL A 31 2.81 -4.90 6.92
C VAL A 31 2.24 -4.40 8.23
N GLN A 32 1.03 -4.80 8.59
CA GLN A 32 0.40 -4.40 9.87
C GLN A 32 1.12 -4.98 11.08
N GLU A 33 1.50 -6.25 11.05
CA GLU A 33 2.29 -6.88 12.13
C GLU A 33 3.67 -6.23 12.29
N ALA A 34 4.20 -5.61 11.23
CA ALA A 34 5.43 -4.82 11.26
C ALA A 34 5.22 -3.34 11.68
N GLY A 35 3.99 -2.94 12.04
CA GLY A 35 3.63 -1.56 12.43
C GLY A 35 3.46 -0.59 11.26
N GLY A 36 3.36 -1.09 10.03
CA GLY A 36 3.04 -0.31 8.85
C GLY A 36 1.54 -0.06 8.68
N VAL A 37 1.20 0.87 7.79
CA VAL A 37 -0.18 1.18 7.39
C VAL A 37 -0.45 0.68 5.99
N VAL A 38 -1.71 0.34 5.73
CA VAL A 38 -2.21 -0.01 4.40
C VAL A 38 -3.37 0.90 4.09
N LEU A 39 -3.26 1.66 3.00
CA LEU A 39 -4.30 2.57 2.51
C LEU A 39 -4.89 2.05 1.21
N ASN A 40 -6.21 2.19 1.06
CA ASN A 40 -6.90 1.96 -0.21
C ASN A 40 -6.71 3.16 -1.16
N SER A 41 -7.29 3.08 -2.36
CA SER A 41 -7.24 4.15 -3.37
C SER A 41 -7.93 5.45 -2.96
N GLU A 42 -8.71 5.45 -1.88
CA GLU A 42 -9.39 6.62 -1.32
C GLU A 42 -8.60 7.24 -0.15
N GLY A 43 -7.47 6.62 0.23
CA GLY A 43 -6.59 7.07 1.31
C GLY A 43 -7.07 6.64 2.69
N GLU A 44 -8.09 5.79 2.75
CA GLU A 44 -8.60 5.25 3.99
C GLU A 44 -7.81 4.01 4.38
N MET A 45 -7.64 3.78 5.69
CA MET A 45 -7.04 2.54 6.17
C MET A 45 -7.95 1.37 5.83
N ASP A 46 -7.45 0.48 5.00
CA ASP A 46 -8.17 -0.73 4.60
C ASP A 46 -7.28 -1.95 4.86
N THR A 47 -7.73 -2.75 5.82
CA THR A 47 -7.02 -3.97 6.23
C THR A 47 -7.37 -5.16 5.36
N PHE A 48 -8.47 -5.08 4.60
CA PHE A 48 -9.00 -6.11 3.72
C PHE A 48 -9.53 -5.48 2.42
N PRO A 49 -8.64 -4.97 1.56
CA PRO A 49 -9.05 -4.35 0.31
C PRO A 49 -9.63 -5.41 -0.62
N GLU A 50 -10.92 -5.29 -0.91
CA GLU A 50 -11.65 -6.23 -1.76
C GLU A 50 -11.41 -5.93 -3.26
N GLN A 51 -11.13 -4.67 -3.61
CA GLN A 51 -10.96 -4.17 -4.97
C GLN A 51 -9.96 -3.00 -5.02
N GLY A 52 -9.38 -2.76 -6.20
CA GLY A 52 -8.46 -1.62 -6.43
C GLY A 52 -7.01 -1.92 -6.05
N GLY A 53 -6.19 -0.87 -6.05
CA GLY A 53 -4.79 -0.91 -5.60
C GLY A 53 -4.66 -0.55 -4.12
N VAL A 54 -3.52 -0.86 -3.52
CA VAL A 54 -3.20 -0.39 -2.17
C VAL A 54 -1.81 0.19 -2.07
N LEU A 55 -1.67 1.07 -1.08
CA LEU A 55 -0.42 1.59 -0.61
C LEU A 55 -0.08 0.97 0.75
N ALA A 56 1.02 0.22 0.81
CA ALA A 56 1.61 -0.24 2.06
C ALA A 56 2.84 0.60 2.38
N ALA A 57 2.85 1.27 3.53
CA ALA A 57 3.91 2.20 3.91
C ALA A 57 4.17 2.21 5.41
N ARG A 58 5.30 2.79 5.83
CA ARG A 58 5.46 3.16 7.25
C ARG A 58 4.60 4.38 7.58
N PRO A 59 4.08 4.51 8.81
CA PRO A 59 3.19 5.61 9.19
C PRO A 59 3.77 7.00 8.87
N GLU A 60 5.08 7.18 9.09
CA GLU A 60 5.77 8.46 8.87
C GLU A 60 5.88 8.88 7.39
N TYR A 61 5.73 7.96 6.45
CA TYR A 61 5.82 8.22 5.00
C TYR A 61 4.49 8.04 4.26
N ALA A 62 3.44 7.58 4.95
CA ALA A 62 2.20 7.17 4.30
C ALA A 62 1.48 8.33 3.58
N ALA A 63 1.45 9.52 4.20
CA ALA A 63 0.80 10.69 3.62
C ALA A 63 1.48 11.16 2.33
N GLU A 64 2.82 11.30 2.36
CA GLU A 64 3.61 11.74 1.20
C GLU A 64 3.51 10.75 0.04
N LEU A 65 3.56 9.44 0.34
CA LEU A 65 3.43 8.40 -0.67
C LEU A 65 2.01 8.32 -1.25
N TYR A 66 0.98 8.58 -0.44
CA TYR A 66 -0.40 8.62 -0.90
C TYR A 66 -0.67 9.83 -1.80
N GLU A 67 -0.11 11.00 -1.48
CA GLU A 67 -0.21 12.19 -2.32
C GLU A 67 0.41 11.95 -3.70
N LEU A 68 1.62 11.37 -3.75
CA LEU A 68 2.27 11.02 -5.00
C LEU A 68 1.46 9.99 -5.82
N TRP A 69 0.90 8.99 -5.15
CA TRP A 69 0.12 7.93 -5.78
C TRP A 69 -1.21 8.45 -6.34
N SER A 70 -1.92 9.29 -5.59
CA SER A 70 -3.20 9.87 -5.99
C SER A 70 -3.05 10.84 -7.17
N GLN A 71 -1.99 11.66 -7.18
CA GLN A 71 -1.67 12.53 -8.33
C GLN A 71 -1.40 11.72 -9.59
N ALA A 72 -0.58 10.66 -9.50
CA ALA A 72 -0.30 9.79 -10.64
C ALA A 72 -1.55 9.03 -11.15
N HIS A 73 -2.51 8.72 -10.28
CA HIS A 73 -3.80 8.12 -10.68
C HIS A 73 -4.71 9.12 -11.38
N ALA A 74 -4.75 10.37 -10.92
CA ALA A 74 -5.51 11.43 -11.56
C ALA A 74 -4.99 11.72 -12.98
N ASP A 75 -3.67 11.79 -13.14
CA ASP A 75 -3.02 12.06 -14.44
C ASP A 75 -3.16 10.89 -15.45
N ALA A 76 -3.39 9.67 -14.97
CA ALA A 76 -3.59 8.49 -15.83
C ALA A 76 -5.05 8.31 -16.30
N GLY A 77 -5.98 9.11 -15.77
CA GLY A 77 -7.40 9.09 -16.14
C GLY A 77 -7.79 10.08 -17.26
N ASP A 78 -6.85 10.89 -17.75
CA ASP A 78 -6.96 11.82 -18.88
C ASP A 78 -6.33 11.22 -20.17
#